data_AF-A0A7V9NGC3-F1
#
_entry.id   AF-A0A7V9NGC3-F1
#
_cell.length_a   1.000
_cell.length_b   1.000
_cell.length_c   1.000
_cell.angle_alpha   90.00
_cell.angle_beta   90.00
_cell.angle_gamma   90.00
#
_symmetry.space_group_name_H-M   'P 1'
#
loop_
_entity.id
_entity.type
_entity.pdbx_description
1 polymer ?
#
loop_
_entity_poly.entity_id
_entity_poly.type
_entity_poly.pdbx_seq_one_letter_code
_entity_poly.pdbx_strand_id
1 'polypeptide(L)'
;NRLAQVFVDEHSRSREVQAEGTSDFLGAQLRASQQRISELETRVRSGKERHQGRLPEQTAANLQTLAGVRQQLEMTSNNIRSEQDRMAYLDRQLQSIQKGLYAAPAGQAGAASPQQRVLTLQRELAAARAKYTDKHPEVQILEEELNTARADAAAAKEQPEGSRDEMLAADPMYQGLLAERSMAQLRIQGYRRAEAGLNADILRYQQRVEAAPMVEQELAATTREYELEQAKYNRVSEQYATAQLQETIARTRGGERFSVLNPATLPDSPESPNRARILLMALGLALALGGGAALGREYLDRSIRDAHALEDLDLPVLAEIPRLRGAA
;
A
#
# COMPACT_ATOMS: atom_id res chain seq x y z
N ASN A 1 -51.94 -9.16 37.42
CA ASN A 1 -50.76 -9.27 36.51
C ASN A 1 -50.54 -8.10 35.54
N ARG A 2 -51.24 -6.96 35.67
CA ARG A 2 -51.06 -5.82 34.75
C ARG A 2 -49.65 -5.21 34.80
N LEU A 3 -49.03 -5.11 35.99
CA LEU A 3 -47.66 -4.59 36.15
C LEU A 3 -46.60 -5.44 35.45
N ALA A 4 -46.70 -6.76 35.52
CA ALA A 4 -45.76 -7.66 34.85
C ALA A 4 -45.87 -7.57 33.33
N GLN A 5 -47.08 -7.47 32.79
CA GLN A 5 -47.30 -7.26 31.35
C GLN A 5 -46.75 -5.91 30.88
N VAL A 6 -47.07 -4.82 31.59
CA VAL A 6 -46.55 -3.49 31.27
C VAL A 6 -45.02 -3.44 31.33
N PHE A 7 -44.40 -4.11 32.31
CA PHE A 7 -42.93 -4.20 32.38
C PHE A 7 -42.35 -4.93 31.17
N VAL A 8 -42.94 -6.06 30.76
CA VAL A 8 -42.46 -6.84 29.60
C VAL A 8 -42.64 -6.05 28.30
N ASP A 9 -43.78 -5.37 28.12
CA ASP A 9 -44.07 -4.56 26.93
C ASP A 9 -43.11 -3.36 26.83
N GLU A 10 -42.91 -2.63 27.94
CA GLU A 10 -42.02 -1.47 27.99
C GLU A 10 -40.54 -1.87 27.81
N HIS A 11 -40.11 -2.97 28.42
CA HIS A 11 -38.76 -3.48 28.25
C HIS A 11 -38.50 -3.95 26.81
N SER A 12 -39.47 -4.62 26.19
CA SER A 12 -39.38 -5.04 24.79
C SER A 12 -39.30 -3.84 23.85
N ARG A 13 -40.16 -2.83 24.07
CA ARG A 13 -40.15 -1.58 23.29
C ARG A 13 -38.84 -0.81 23.43
N SER A 14 -38.32 -0.70 24.66
CA SER A 14 -37.04 -0.04 24.92
C SER A 14 -35.89 -0.75 24.19
N ARG A 15 -35.86 -2.08 24.19
CA ARG A 15 -34.86 -2.87 23.45
C ARG A 15 -34.98 -2.74 21.94
N GLU A 16 -36.20 -2.71 21.39
CA GLU A 16 -36.43 -2.47 19.97
C GLU A 16 -35.85 -1.11 19.55
N VAL A 17 -36.20 -0.04 20.27
CA VAL A 17 -35.69 1.33 20.02
C VAL A 17 -34.17 1.41 20.16
N GLN A 18 -33.58 0.73 21.15
CA GLN A 18 -32.12 0.68 21.32
C GLN A 18 -31.42 -0.09 20.20
N ALA A 19 -31.99 -1.21 19.75
CA ALA A 19 -31.43 -2.02 18.68
C ALA A 19 -31.50 -1.27 17.33
N GLU A 20 -32.64 -0.64 17.04
CA GLU A 20 -32.83 0.24 15.88
C GLU A 20 -31.88 1.44 15.91
N GLY A 21 -31.77 2.14 17.04
CA GLY A 21 -30.82 3.25 17.18
C GLY A 21 -29.36 2.84 16.98
N THR A 22 -28.99 1.63 17.40
CA THR A 22 -27.64 1.08 17.22
C THR A 22 -27.37 0.72 15.75
N SER A 23 -28.32 0.06 15.08
CA SER A 23 -28.18 -0.29 13.66
C SER A 23 -28.13 0.97 12.80
N ASP A 24 -28.98 1.95 13.04
CA ASP A 24 -28.99 3.23 12.33
C ASP A 24 -27.67 3.99 12.48
N PHE A 25 -27.14 4.06 13.70
CA PHE A 25 -25.85 4.71 13.96
C PHE A 25 -24.71 4.04 13.20
N LEU A 26 -24.63 2.70 13.25
CA LEU A 26 -23.60 1.93 12.54
C LEU A 26 -23.78 2.04 11.02
N GLY A 27 -25.01 2.07 10.51
CA GLY A 27 -25.31 2.27 9.10
C GLY A 27 -24.93 3.68 8.61
N ALA A 28 -25.10 4.71 9.45
CA ALA A 28 -24.62 6.06 9.17
C ALA A 28 -23.08 6.13 9.15
N GLN A 29 -22.40 5.52 10.12
CA GLN A 29 -20.94 5.39 10.14
C GLN A 29 -20.40 4.67 8.89
N LEU A 30 -21.07 3.60 8.45
CA LEU A 30 -20.69 2.83 7.27
C LEU A 30 -20.76 3.68 6.00
N ARG A 31 -21.85 4.43 5.81
CA ARG A 31 -22.02 5.36 4.68
C ARG A 31 -20.98 6.47 4.70
N ALA A 32 -20.72 7.06 5.87
CA ALA A 32 -19.68 8.09 6.02
C ALA A 32 -18.28 7.55 5.70
N SER A 33 -17.97 6.34 6.18
CA SER A 33 -16.70 5.66 5.90
C SER A 33 -16.55 5.34 4.41
N GLN A 34 -17.62 4.90 3.73
CA GLN A 34 -17.62 4.65 2.29
C GLN A 34 -17.33 5.93 1.47
N GLN A 35 -17.94 7.06 1.84
CA GLN A 35 -17.63 8.36 1.22
C GLN A 35 -16.17 8.76 1.45
N ARG A 36 -15.66 8.57 2.66
CA ARG A 36 -14.27 8.89 2.99
C ARG A 36 -13.27 8.00 2.25
N ILE A 37 -13.59 6.72 2.07
CA ILE A 37 -12.79 5.79 1.26
C ILE A 37 -12.72 6.27 -0.19
N SER A 38 -13.84 6.68 -0.80
CA SER A 38 -13.83 7.14 -2.20
C SER A 38 -13.01 8.43 -2.39
N GLU A 39 -13.07 9.35 -1.42
CA GLU A 39 -12.24 10.55 -1.40
C GLU A 39 -10.74 10.22 -1.26
N LEU A 40 -10.40 9.31 -0.34
CA LEU A 40 -9.02 8.88 -0.12
C LEU A 40 -8.48 8.12 -1.34
N GLU A 41 -9.28 7.24 -1.93
CA GLU A 41 -8.93 6.52 -3.16
C GLU A 41 -8.62 7.49 -4.31
N THR A 42 -9.45 8.53 -4.47
CA THR A 42 -9.22 9.58 -5.48
C THR A 42 -7.92 10.35 -5.20
N ARG A 43 -7.63 10.66 -3.93
CA ARG A 43 -6.37 11.31 -3.53
C ARG A 43 -5.15 10.43 -3.79
N VAL A 44 -5.20 9.14 -3.43
CA VAL A 44 -4.13 8.17 -3.73
C VAL A 44 -3.93 8.06 -5.24
N ARG A 45 -5.01 7.91 -6.00
CA ARG A 45 -4.97 7.79 -7.47
C ARG A 45 -4.34 9.01 -8.13
N SER A 46 -4.83 10.21 -7.82
CA SER A 46 -4.28 11.44 -8.37
C SER A 46 -2.82 11.67 -7.95
N GLY A 47 -2.46 11.29 -6.71
CA GLY A 47 -1.08 11.29 -6.25
C GLY A 47 -0.18 10.34 -7.06
N LYS A 48 -0.68 9.14 -7.37
CA LYS A 48 0.03 8.16 -8.23
C LYS A 48 0.16 8.65 -9.67
N GLU A 49 -0.89 9.24 -10.24
CA GLU A 49 -0.89 9.77 -11.61
C GLU A 49 0.13 10.90 -11.81
N ARG A 50 0.24 11.83 -10.85
CA ARG A 50 1.26 12.91 -10.90
C ARG A 50 2.69 12.40 -10.90
N HIS A 51 2.92 11.23 -10.31
CA HIS A 51 4.24 10.62 -10.16
C HIS A 51 4.46 9.39 -11.05
N GLN A 52 3.70 9.29 -12.14
CA GLN A 52 3.79 8.17 -13.08
C GLN A 52 5.24 7.97 -13.58
N GLY A 53 5.72 6.72 -13.51
CA GLY A 53 7.08 6.34 -13.87
C GLY A 53 8.09 6.50 -12.72
N ARG A 54 7.70 7.09 -11.58
CA ARG A 54 8.55 7.28 -10.38
C ARG A 54 7.99 6.59 -9.14
N LEU A 55 6.97 5.73 -9.31
CA LEU A 55 6.34 5.05 -8.19
C LEU A 55 7.25 3.95 -7.63
N PRO A 56 7.21 3.69 -6.30
CA PRO A 56 7.93 2.57 -5.68
C PRO A 56 7.62 1.22 -6.34
N GLU A 57 6.34 0.99 -6.66
CA GLU A 57 5.84 -0.20 -7.37
C GLU A 57 6.48 -0.40 -8.76
N GLN A 58 6.99 0.69 -9.37
CA GLN A 58 7.60 0.69 -10.70
C GLN A 58 9.14 0.64 -10.66
N THR A 59 9.75 0.71 -9.47
CA THR A 59 11.22 0.74 -9.31
C THR A 59 11.90 -0.49 -9.92
N ALA A 60 11.35 -1.69 -9.67
CA ALA A 60 11.88 -2.93 -10.22
C ALA A 60 11.85 -2.94 -11.76
N ALA A 61 10.73 -2.51 -12.36
CA ALA A 61 10.61 -2.40 -13.81
C ALA A 61 11.57 -1.36 -14.40
N ASN A 62 11.70 -0.20 -13.75
CA ASN A 62 12.66 0.85 -14.14
C ASN A 62 14.11 0.35 -14.07
N LEU A 63 14.49 -0.41 -13.04
CA LEU A 63 15.82 -1.01 -12.90
C LEU A 63 16.10 -2.05 -14.00
N GLN A 64 15.11 -2.88 -14.33
CA GLN A 64 15.23 -3.84 -15.42
C GLN A 64 15.41 -3.14 -16.77
N THR A 65 14.64 -2.09 -17.05
CA THR A 65 14.83 -1.29 -18.26
C THR A 65 16.19 -0.60 -18.28
N LEU A 66 16.61 -0.02 -17.15
CA LEU A 66 17.93 0.60 -17.00
C LEU A 66 19.07 -0.38 -17.31
N ALA A 67 18.98 -1.62 -16.82
CA ALA A 67 19.95 -2.67 -17.13
C ALA A 67 19.98 -2.98 -18.64
N GLY A 68 18.81 -3.11 -19.28
CA GLY A 68 18.71 -3.31 -20.73
C GLY A 68 19.31 -2.16 -21.55
N VAL A 69 19.02 -0.91 -21.17
CA VAL A 69 19.58 0.28 -21.84
C VAL A 69 21.10 0.34 -21.68
N ARG A 70 21.64 -0.01 -20.50
CA ARG A 70 23.10 -0.11 -20.28
C ARG A 70 23.74 -1.17 -21.17
N GLN A 71 23.13 -2.35 -21.28
CA GLN A 71 23.61 -3.40 -22.18
C GLN A 71 23.59 -2.94 -23.64
N GLN A 72 22.54 -2.23 -24.07
CA GLN A 72 22.45 -1.67 -25.41
C GLN A 72 23.52 -0.58 -25.67
N LEU A 73 23.84 0.23 -24.65
CA LEU A 73 24.91 1.22 -24.70
C LEU A 73 26.27 0.53 -24.92
N GLU A 74 26.55 -0.54 -24.18
CA GLU A 74 27.79 -1.31 -24.33
C GLU A 74 27.91 -1.91 -25.75
N MET A 75 26.84 -2.51 -26.27
CA MET A 75 26.81 -3.00 -27.65
C MET A 75 27.06 -1.87 -28.67
N THR A 76 26.42 -0.72 -28.49
CA THR A 76 26.58 0.44 -29.38
C THR A 76 28.02 0.98 -29.33
N SER A 77 28.61 1.09 -28.14
CA SER A 77 30.02 1.47 -27.95
C SER A 77 30.96 0.49 -28.66
N ASN A 78 30.71 -0.82 -28.56
CA ASN A 78 31.50 -1.83 -29.25
C ASN A 78 31.37 -1.73 -30.77
N ASN A 79 30.17 -1.43 -31.29
CA ASN A 79 29.95 -1.19 -32.72
C ASN A 79 30.70 0.07 -33.20
N ILE A 80 30.73 1.14 -32.41
CA ILE A 80 31.51 2.34 -32.72
C ILE A 80 32.99 1.99 -32.84
N ARG A 81 33.54 1.25 -31.85
CA ARG A 81 34.96 0.83 -31.88
C ARG A 81 35.28 -0.04 -33.10
N SER A 82 34.44 -1.01 -33.41
CA SER A 82 34.60 -1.89 -34.57
C SER A 82 34.62 -1.10 -35.90
N GLU A 83 33.71 -0.13 -36.07
CA GLU A 83 33.71 0.72 -37.26
C GLU A 83 34.89 1.70 -37.31
N GLN A 84 35.38 2.17 -36.15
CA GLN A 84 36.59 2.99 -36.06
C GLN A 84 37.83 2.19 -36.47
N ASP A 85 37.95 0.94 -36.03
CA ASP A 85 39.04 0.04 -36.43
C ASP A 85 38.99 -0.27 -37.94
N ARG A 86 37.78 -0.49 -38.48
CA ARG A 86 37.56 -0.65 -39.93
C ARG A 86 37.99 0.61 -40.70
N MET A 87 37.63 1.80 -40.22
CA MET A 87 38.08 3.06 -40.84
C MET A 87 39.61 3.19 -40.82
N ALA A 88 40.27 2.88 -39.70
CA ALA A 88 41.73 2.93 -39.61
C ALA A 88 42.41 1.89 -40.53
N TYR A 89 41.76 0.74 -40.77
CA TYR A 89 42.20 -0.22 -41.77
C TYR A 89 42.06 0.32 -43.20
N LEU A 90 40.88 0.86 -43.55
CA LEU A 90 40.62 1.47 -44.87
C LEU A 90 41.56 2.66 -45.14
N ASP A 91 41.82 3.50 -44.15
CA ASP A 91 42.75 4.63 -44.26
C ASP A 91 44.18 4.14 -44.57
N ARG A 92 44.64 3.05 -43.94
CA ARG A 92 45.95 2.44 -44.26
C ARG A 92 45.98 1.86 -45.68
N GLN A 93 44.90 1.23 -46.14
CA GLN A 93 44.78 0.73 -47.51
C GLN A 93 44.84 1.88 -48.52
N LEU A 94 44.01 2.91 -48.35
CA LEU A 94 43.99 4.11 -49.19
C LEU A 94 45.37 4.78 -49.25
N GLN A 95 46.05 4.93 -48.12
CA GLN A 95 47.41 5.49 -48.08
C GLN A 95 48.44 4.63 -48.81
N SER A 96 48.32 3.29 -48.74
CA SER A 96 49.23 2.38 -49.46
C SER A 96 49.03 2.44 -50.98
N ILE A 97 47.78 2.61 -51.44
CA ILE A 97 47.45 2.85 -52.85
C ILE A 97 48.02 4.20 -53.31
N GLN A 98 47.78 5.28 -52.55
CA GLN A 98 48.30 6.62 -52.86
C GLN A 98 49.83 6.64 -52.97
N LYS A 99 50.53 5.98 -52.04
CA LYS A 99 52.00 5.87 -52.07
C LYS A 99 52.51 4.92 -53.17
N GLY A 100 51.62 4.25 -53.92
CA GLY A 100 51.98 3.31 -54.98
C GLY A 100 52.58 2.00 -54.46
N LEU A 101 52.36 1.65 -53.18
CA LEU A 101 52.83 0.39 -52.59
C LEU A 101 51.84 -0.76 -52.77
N TYR A 102 50.64 -0.50 -53.27
CA TYR A 102 49.62 -1.52 -53.46
C TYR A 102 49.94 -2.43 -54.65
N ALA A 103 50.04 -3.74 -54.43
CA ALA A 103 50.09 -4.73 -55.49
C ALA A 103 48.66 -5.20 -55.76
N ALA A 104 48.14 -4.96 -56.97
CA ALA A 104 46.85 -5.50 -57.37
C ALA A 104 46.86 -7.04 -57.21
N PRO A 105 45.73 -7.67 -56.82
CA PRO A 105 45.64 -9.12 -56.76
C PRO A 105 45.99 -9.73 -58.12
N ALA A 106 46.79 -10.81 -58.10
CA ALA A 106 47.21 -11.53 -59.30
C ALA A 106 45.98 -11.97 -60.12
N GLY A 107 45.69 -11.23 -61.19
CA GLY A 107 44.48 -11.40 -62.00
C GLY A 107 44.22 -10.25 -62.96
N GLN A 108 44.76 -9.06 -62.68
CA GLN A 108 44.88 -7.97 -63.66
C GLN A 108 46.35 -7.57 -63.73
N ALA A 109 46.99 -7.80 -64.87
CA ALA A 109 48.38 -7.47 -65.12
C ALA A 109 48.59 -5.94 -65.16
N GLY A 110 48.55 -5.29 -64.00
CA GLY A 110 49.14 -3.98 -63.81
C GLY A 110 50.63 -4.16 -63.55
N ALA A 111 51.49 -3.52 -64.36
CA ALA A 111 52.92 -3.50 -64.13
C ALA A 111 53.23 -3.09 -62.68
N ALA A 112 54.16 -3.78 -62.03
CA ALA A 112 54.64 -3.42 -60.69
C ALA A 112 54.98 -1.93 -60.65
N SER A 113 54.55 -1.22 -59.60
CA SER A 113 54.77 0.22 -59.52
C SER A 113 56.27 0.53 -59.60
N PRO A 114 56.69 1.69 -60.16
CA PRO A 114 58.10 2.08 -60.21
C PRO A 114 58.79 1.96 -58.85
N GLN A 115 58.08 2.30 -57.76
CA GLN A 115 58.56 2.16 -56.39
C GLN A 115 58.67 0.70 -55.92
N GLN A 116 57.75 -0.19 -56.30
CA GLN A 116 57.88 -1.62 -56.02
C GLN A 116 59.08 -2.21 -56.75
N ARG A 117 59.34 -1.80 -57.99
CA ARG A 117 60.50 -2.24 -58.76
C ARG A 117 61.83 -1.80 -58.14
N VAL A 118 61.88 -0.59 -57.59
CA VAL A 118 63.03 -0.12 -56.80
C VAL A 118 63.25 -1.00 -55.55
N LEU A 119 62.17 -1.39 -54.85
CA LEU A 119 62.27 -2.23 -53.65
C LEU A 119 62.69 -3.67 -53.97
N THR A 120 62.25 -4.24 -55.09
CA THR A 120 62.68 -5.58 -55.53
C THR A 120 64.15 -5.58 -55.94
N LEU A 121 64.57 -4.61 -56.77
CA LEU A 121 65.96 -4.46 -57.21
C LEU A 121 66.91 -4.19 -56.05
N GLN A 122 66.48 -3.44 -55.02
CA GLN A 122 67.27 -3.26 -53.79
C GLN A 122 67.52 -4.57 -53.04
N ARG A 123 66.52 -5.45 -52.97
CA ARG A 123 66.66 -6.76 -52.32
C ARG A 123 67.56 -7.69 -53.12
N GLU A 124 67.38 -7.71 -54.44
CA GLU A 124 68.20 -8.50 -55.37
C GLU A 124 69.66 -8.07 -55.33
N LEU A 125 69.93 -6.76 -55.34
CA LEU A 125 71.27 -6.19 -55.20
C LEU A 125 71.89 -6.53 -53.84
N ALA A 126 71.13 -6.45 -52.75
CA ALA A 126 71.61 -6.85 -51.42
C ALA A 126 71.97 -8.34 -51.37
N ALA A 127 71.17 -9.20 -52.01
CA ALA A 127 71.45 -10.63 -52.11
C ALA A 127 72.67 -10.95 -53.01
N ALA A 128 72.85 -10.20 -54.10
CA ALA A 128 73.99 -10.32 -54.99
C ALA A 128 75.29 -9.87 -54.30
N ARG A 129 75.29 -8.73 -53.59
CA ARG A 129 76.46 -8.25 -52.83
C ARG A 129 76.87 -9.15 -51.66
N ALA A 130 75.97 -10.01 -51.17
CA ALA A 130 76.32 -11.01 -50.17
C ALA A 130 77.12 -12.19 -50.76
N LYS A 131 77.05 -12.41 -52.07
CA LYS A 131 77.71 -13.53 -52.78
C LYS A 131 78.85 -13.07 -53.68
N TYR A 132 78.76 -11.85 -54.20
CA TYR A 132 79.66 -11.29 -55.19
C TYR A 132 80.26 -9.98 -54.69
N THR A 133 81.46 -9.65 -55.17
CA THR A 133 82.11 -8.36 -54.87
C THR A 133 81.52 -7.23 -55.70
N ASP A 134 81.70 -5.98 -55.27
CA ASP A 134 81.15 -4.79 -55.95
C ASP A 134 81.60 -4.64 -57.43
N LYS A 135 82.66 -5.35 -57.84
CA LYS A 135 83.16 -5.36 -59.23
C LYS A 135 82.56 -6.47 -60.11
N HIS A 136 81.68 -7.31 -59.56
CA HIS A 136 81.06 -8.40 -60.33
C HIS A 136 80.06 -7.84 -61.33
N PRO A 137 80.02 -8.35 -62.59
CA PRO A 137 79.12 -7.84 -63.63
C PRO A 137 77.65 -7.84 -63.21
N GLU A 138 77.20 -8.86 -62.47
CA GLU A 138 75.81 -8.91 -61.96
C GLU A 138 75.48 -7.81 -60.95
N VAL A 139 76.44 -7.38 -60.11
CA VAL A 139 76.23 -6.28 -59.16
C VAL A 139 76.16 -4.94 -59.89
N GLN A 140 76.99 -4.74 -60.92
CA GLN A 140 76.98 -3.53 -61.75
C GLN A 140 75.69 -3.40 -62.57
N ILE A 141 75.21 -4.50 -63.15
CA ILE A 141 73.93 -4.53 -63.89
C ILE A 141 72.78 -4.19 -62.94
N LEU A 142 72.70 -4.83 -61.77
CA LEU A 142 71.66 -4.54 -60.79
C LEU A 142 71.74 -3.11 -60.22
N GLU A 143 72.94 -2.53 -60.11
CA GLU A 143 73.13 -1.12 -59.72
C GLU A 143 72.61 -0.17 -60.80
N GLU A 144 72.90 -0.44 -62.06
CA GLU A 144 72.45 0.36 -63.19
C GLU A 144 70.92 0.27 -63.35
N GLU A 145 70.36 -0.94 -63.25
CA GLU A 145 68.92 -1.18 -63.22
C GLU A 145 68.23 -0.50 -62.02
N LEU A 146 68.86 -0.48 -60.85
CA LEU A 146 68.33 0.23 -59.69
C LEU A 146 68.36 1.74 -59.88
N ASN A 147 69.40 2.28 -60.50
CA ASN A 147 69.52 3.71 -60.76
C ASN A 147 68.51 4.19 -61.80
N THR A 148 68.29 3.42 -62.86
CA THR A 148 67.23 3.69 -63.85
C THR A 148 65.84 3.59 -63.21
N ALA A 149 65.56 2.52 -62.44
CA ALA A 149 64.30 2.40 -61.72
C ALA A 149 64.07 3.53 -60.69
N ARG A 150 65.14 4.04 -60.05
CA ARG A 150 65.07 5.22 -59.16
C ARG A 150 64.77 6.51 -59.92
N ALA A 151 65.38 6.70 -61.09
CA ALA A 151 65.10 7.84 -61.96
C ALA A 151 63.64 7.81 -62.45
N ASP A 152 63.15 6.65 -62.89
CA ASP A 152 61.75 6.46 -63.28
C ASP A 152 60.78 6.70 -62.12
N ALA A 153 61.12 6.23 -60.91
CA ALA A 153 60.34 6.48 -59.71
C ALA A 153 60.36 7.94 -59.25
N ALA A 154 61.42 8.69 -59.54
CA ALA A 154 61.53 10.13 -59.29
C ALA A 154 60.74 10.93 -60.34
N ALA A 155 60.85 10.59 -61.62
CA ALA A 155 60.06 11.18 -62.69
C ALA A 155 58.55 10.97 -62.50
N ALA A 156 58.15 9.79 -62.01
CA ALA A 156 56.76 9.48 -61.63
C ALA A 156 56.28 10.22 -60.36
N LYS A 157 57.19 10.82 -59.57
CA LYS A 157 56.86 11.75 -58.48
C LYS A 157 56.81 13.21 -58.93
N GLU A 158 57.53 13.56 -59.99
CA GLU A 158 57.60 14.92 -60.55
C GLU A 158 56.49 15.21 -61.59
N GLN A 159 55.71 14.21 -62.01
CA GLN A 159 54.42 14.46 -62.66
C GLN A 159 53.53 15.29 -61.72
N PRO A 160 52.83 16.33 -62.22
CA PRO A 160 52.04 17.21 -61.37
C PRO A 160 51.07 16.38 -60.53
N GLU A 161 51.06 16.57 -59.21
CA GLU A 161 50.25 15.77 -58.28
C GLU A 161 48.78 15.65 -58.73
N GLY A 162 48.26 16.68 -59.41
CA GLY A 162 46.94 16.69 -60.04
C GLY A 162 46.66 15.55 -61.03
N SER A 163 47.62 15.13 -61.87
CA SER A 163 47.39 14.05 -62.85
C SER A 163 47.39 12.66 -62.21
N ARG A 164 48.12 12.49 -61.10
CA ARG A 164 48.16 11.22 -60.35
C ARG A 164 46.93 11.05 -59.47
N ASP A 165 46.47 12.13 -58.83
CA ASP A 165 45.21 12.14 -58.10
C ASP A 165 44.01 11.96 -59.03
N GLU A 166 44.03 12.51 -60.26
CA GLU A 166 43.01 12.23 -61.28
C GLU A 166 43.01 10.75 -61.72
N MET A 167 44.17 10.13 -61.91
CA MET A 167 44.27 8.70 -62.23
C MET A 167 43.80 7.80 -61.08
N LEU A 168 44.14 8.14 -59.84
CA LEU A 168 43.67 7.44 -58.64
C LEU A 168 42.16 7.61 -58.45
N ALA A 169 41.63 8.81 -58.71
CA ALA A 169 40.20 9.08 -58.67
C ALA A 169 39.42 8.33 -59.77
N ALA A 170 40.05 7.98 -60.89
CA ALA A 170 39.45 7.16 -61.94
C ALA A 170 39.49 5.64 -61.65
N ASP A 171 40.29 5.19 -60.68
CA ASP A 171 40.40 3.77 -60.30
C ASP A 171 39.12 3.29 -59.56
N PRO A 172 38.38 2.31 -60.10
CA PRO A 172 37.19 1.75 -59.45
C PRO A 172 37.46 1.17 -58.06
N MET A 173 38.65 0.62 -57.81
CA MET A 173 39.01 0.05 -56.50
C MET A 173 39.20 1.15 -55.46
N TYR A 174 39.87 2.24 -55.83
CA TYR A 174 40.06 3.40 -54.96
C TYR A 174 38.73 4.07 -54.60
N GLN A 175 37.85 4.26 -55.59
CA GLN A 175 36.49 4.77 -55.39
C GLN A 175 35.66 3.84 -54.48
N GLY A 176 35.79 2.53 -54.64
CA GLY A 176 35.13 1.54 -53.77
C GLY A 176 35.54 1.67 -52.30
N LEU A 177 36.84 1.82 -52.03
CA LEU A 177 37.36 2.01 -50.67
C LEU A 177 36.94 3.35 -50.06
N LEU A 178 36.92 4.43 -50.85
CA LEU A 178 36.40 5.73 -50.41
C LEU A 178 34.90 5.66 -50.06
N ALA A 179 34.11 4.96 -50.87
CA ALA A 179 32.69 4.73 -50.60
C ALA A 179 32.50 3.88 -49.34
N GLU A 180 33.30 2.84 -49.13
CA GLU A 180 33.23 2.02 -47.91
C GLU A 180 33.57 2.82 -46.65
N ARG A 181 34.61 3.66 -46.74
CA ARG A 181 35.02 4.57 -45.67
C ARG A 181 33.92 5.58 -45.32
N SER A 182 33.30 6.20 -46.31
CA SER A 182 32.22 7.15 -46.09
C SER A 182 31.00 6.47 -45.46
N MET A 183 30.67 5.25 -45.87
CA MET A 183 29.61 4.44 -45.26
C MET A 183 29.94 4.07 -43.81
N ALA A 184 31.18 3.70 -43.50
CA ALA A 184 31.62 3.47 -42.12
C ALA A 184 31.49 4.74 -41.26
N GLN A 185 31.87 5.89 -41.79
CA GLN A 185 31.72 7.18 -41.12
C GLN A 185 30.24 7.52 -40.83
N LEU A 186 29.34 7.26 -41.78
CA LEU A 186 27.90 7.43 -41.57
C LEU A 186 27.35 6.48 -40.50
N ARG A 187 27.80 5.21 -40.47
CA ARG A 187 27.43 4.27 -39.40
C ARG A 187 27.89 4.74 -38.03
N ILE A 188 29.14 5.21 -37.90
CA ILE A 188 29.65 5.78 -36.64
C ILE A 188 28.81 6.97 -36.19
N GLN A 189 28.46 7.89 -37.10
CA GLN A 189 27.59 9.01 -36.75
C GLN A 189 26.21 8.53 -36.26
N GLY A 190 25.63 7.52 -36.91
CA GLY A 190 24.38 6.89 -36.47
C GLY A 190 24.49 6.32 -35.06
N TYR A 191 25.54 5.52 -34.79
CA TYR A 191 25.76 4.94 -33.47
C TYR A 191 26.03 5.99 -32.39
N ARG A 192 26.75 7.09 -32.70
CA ARG A 192 26.95 8.20 -31.74
C ARG A 192 25.64 8.90 -31.37
N ARG A 193 24.72 9.06 -32.33
CA ARG A 193 23.37 9.59 -32.02
C ARG A 193 22.60 8.63 -31.13
N ALA A 194 22.68 7.33 -31.41
CA ALA A 194 22.07 6.30 -30.58
C ALA A 194 22.66 6.29 -29.15
N GLU A 195 23.98 6.36 -29.02
CA GLU A 195 24.70 6.47 -27.75
C GLU A 195 24.24 7.67 -26.92
N ALA A 196 24.11 8.86 -27.54
CA ALA A 196 23.58 10.04 -26.87
C ALA A 196 22.14 9.85 -26.37
N GLY A 197 21.29 9.20 -27.18
CA GLY A 197 19.92 8.85 -26.78
C GLY A 197 19.87 7.87 -25.60
N LEU A 198 20.67 6.80 -25.66
CA LEU A 198 20.78 5.79 -24.61
C LEU A 198 21.29 6.40 -23.29
N ASN A 199 22.27 7.30 -23.34
CA ASN A 199 22.74 8.02 -22.16
C ASN A 199 21.65 8.92 -21.55
N ALA A 200 20.85 9.59 -22.38
CA ALA A 200 19.70 10.36 -21.91
C ALA A 200 18.61 9.48 -21.28
N ASP A 201 18.37 8.28 -21.84
CA ASP A 201 17.47 7.29 -21.25
C ASP A 201 17.99 6.78 -19.89
N ILE A 202 19.29 6.48 -19.78
CA ILE A 202 19.93 6.07 -18.52
C ILE A 202 19.68 7.11 -17.44
N LEU A 203 19.97 8.39 -17.71
CA LEU A 203 19.76 9.47 -16.75
C LEU A 203 18.29 9.59 -16.34
N ARG A 204 17.36 9.46 -17.29
CA ARG A 204 15.91 9.50 -17.03
C ARG A 204 15.45 8.37 -16.11
N TYR A 205 15.91 7.14 -16.33
CA TYR A 205 15.56 6.00 -15.48
C TYR A 205 16.24 6.05 -14.12
N GLN A 206 17.48 6.54 -14.04
CA GLN A 206 18.16 6.79 -12.76
C GLN A 206 17.37 7.79 -11.90
N GLN A 207 17.01 8.94 -12.47
CA GLN A 207 16.18 9.94 -11.78
C GLN A 207 14.83 9.37 -11.33
N ARG A 208 14.22 8.48 -12.12
CA ARG A 208 12.96 7.82 -11.74
C ARG A 208 13.12 6.90 -10.52
N VAL A 209 14.20 6.13 -10.48
CA VAL A 209 14.50 5.22 -9.35
C VAL A 209 14.88 6.02 -8.11
N GLU A 210 15.71 7.06 -8.25
CA GLU A 210 16.16 7.91 -7.15
C GLU A 210 15.03 8.75 -6.54
N ALA A 211 14.04 9.16 -7.35
CA ALA A 211 12.89 9.90 -6.87
C ALA A 211 11.87 9.02 -6.12
N ALA A 212 11.89 7.70 -6.31
CA ALA A 212 10.85 6.80 -5.80
C ALA A 212 10.66 6.85 -4.27
N PRO A 213 11.71 6.88 -3.43
CA PRO A 213 11.53 6.98 -1.98
C PRO A 213 10.86 8.29 -1.53
N MET A 214 11.12 9.40 -2.22
CA MET A 214 10.48 10.69 -1.91
C MET A 214 9.00 10.67 -2.27
N VAL A 215 8.66 10.08 -3.42
CA VAL A 215 7.27 9.87 -3.83
C VAL A 215 6.54 8.94 -2.87
N GLU A 216 7.21 7.88 -2.40
CA GLU A 216 6.67 6.98 -1.38
C GLU A 216 6.32 7.74 -0.10
N GLN A 217 7.25 8.57 0.39
CA GLN A 217 7.05 9.35 1.59
C GLN A 217 5.87 10.34 1.45
N GLU A 218 5.72 10.97 0.28
CA GLU A 218 4.60 11.88 0.00
C GLU A 218 3.26 11.14 0.02
N LEU A 219 3.19 9.94 -0.58
CA LEU A 219 1.96 9.14 -0.64
C LEU A 219 1.69 8.35 0.64
N ALA A 220 2.70 8.11 1.48
CA ALA A 220 2.61 7.23 2.64
C ALA A 220 1.51 7.63 3.63
N ALA A 221 1.35 8.93 3.89
CA ALA A 221 0.32 9.42 4.80
C ALA A 221 -1.09 9.09 4.29
N THR A 222 -1.36 9.42 3.02
CA THR A 222 -2.69 9.18 2.41
C THR A 222 -2.97 7.69 2.23
N THR A 223 -1.98 6.90 1.82
CA THR A 223 -2.12 5.44 1.71
C THR A 223 -2.43 4.81 3.07
N ARG A 224 -1.72 5.23 4.12
CA ARG A 224 -1.99 4.75 5.49
C ARG A 224 -3.40 5.15 5.96
N GLU A 225 -3.82 6.39 5.70
CA GLU A 225 -5.19 6.83 6.03
C GLU A 225 -6.25 6.00 5.30
N TYR A 226 -6.03 5.71 4.01
CA TYR A 226 -6.89 4.83 3.21
C TYR A 226 -6.99 3.42 3.82
N GLU A 227 -5.86 2.80 4.14
CA GLU A 227 -5.82 1.47 4.77
C GLU A 227 -6.53 1.43 6.12
N LEU A 228 -6.33 2.47 6.95
CA LEU A 228 -6.97 2.59 8.26
C LEU A 228 -8.49 2.77 8.13
N GLU A 229 -8.96 3.61 7.21
CA GLU A 229 -10.40 3.81 6.99
C GLU A 229 -11.04 2.55 6.39
N GLN A 230 -10.34 1.84 5.49
CA GLN A 230 -10.82 0.56 4.96
C GLN A 230 -10.91 -0.52 6.06
N ALA A 231 -9.92 -0.59 6.95
CA ALA A 231 -9.98 -1.48 8.10
C ALA A 231 -11.12 -1.11 9.07
N LYS A 232 -11.38 0.20 9.28
CA LYS A 232 -12.52 0.67 10.07
C LYS A 232 -13.85 0.29 9.42
N TYR A 233 -14.00 0.52 8.11
CA TYR A 233 -15.20 0.14 7.35
C TYR A 233 -15.53 -1.34 7.54
N ASN A 234 -14.55 -2.22 7.37
CA ASN A 234 -14.75 -3.66 7.52
C ASN A 234 -15.26 -4.02 8.92
N ARG A 235 -14.64 -3.48 9.98
CA ARG A 235 -15.09 -3.72 11.36
C ARG A 235 -16.50 -3.19 11.62
N VAL A 236 -16.80 -1.98 11.15
CA VAL A 236 -18.15 -1.37 11.30
C VAL A 236 -19.19 -2.16 10.51
N SER A 237 -18.83 -2.67 9.33
CA SER A 237 -19.70 -3.52 8.51
C SER A 237 -20.10 -4.81 9.22
N GLU A 238 -19.13 -5.47 9.86
CA GLU A 238 -19.38 -6.68 10.66
C GLU A 238 -20.28 -6.38 11.88
N GLN A 239 -20.01 -5.26 12.58
CA GLN A 239 -20.83 -4.80 13.70
C GLN A 239 -22.25 -4.43 13.25
N TYR A 240 -22.39 -3.78 12.09
CA TYR A 240 -23.68 -3.39 11.52
C TYR A 240 -24.52 -4.63 11.17
N ALA A 241 -23.92 -5.65 10.53
CA ALA A 241 -24.60 -6.90 10.23
C ALA A 241 -25.09 -7.60 11.52
N THR A 242 -24.27 -7.57 12.58
CA THR A 242 -24.66 -8.09 13.89
C THR A 242 -25.80 -7.27 14.51
N ALA A 243 -25.72 -5.94 14.45
CA ALA A 243 -26.76 -5.05 14.98
C ALA A 243 -28.10 -5.22 14.25
N GLN A 244 -28.09 -5.34 12.91
CA GLN A 244 -29.30 -5.63 12.13
C GLN A 244 -29.94 -6.95 12.50
N LEU A 245 -29.13 -7.99 12.76
CA LEU A 245 -29.65 -9.26 13.25
C LEU A 245 -30.31 -9.09 14.63
N GLN A 246 -29.69 -8.34 15.54
CA GLN A 246 -30.25 -8.06 16.87
C GLN A 246 -31.53 -7.22 16.80
N GLU A 247 -31.60 -6.23 15.91
CA GLU A 247 -32.80 -5.45 15.62
C GLU A 247 -33.93 -6.35 15.12
N THR A 248 -33.63 -7.23 14.16
CA THR A 248 -34.60 -8.20 13.62
C THR A 248 -35.10 -9.15 14.71
N ILE A 249 -34.21 -9.61 15.60
CA ILE A 249 -34.59 -10.43 16.76
C ILE A 249 -35.50 -9.63 17.70
N ALA A 250 -35.11 -8.42 18.08
CA ALA A 250 -35.89 -7.54 18.96
C ALA A 250 -37.30 -7.26 18.40
N ARG A 251 -37.40 -6.99 17.09
CA ARG A 251 -38.66 -6.70 16.39
C ARG A 251 -39.57 -7.91 16.22
N THR A 252 -38.99 -9.09 15.93
CA THR A 252 -39.77 -10.30 15.61
C THR A 252 -40.15 -11.10 16.85
N ARG A 253 -39.28 -11.12 17.88
CA ARG A 253 -39.46 -11.90 19.10
C ARG A 253 -38.73 -11.17 20.22
N GLY A 254 -39.41 -10.30 20.98
CA GLY A 254 -38.86 -9.39 22.01
C GLY A 254 -37.83 -9.97 23.01
N GLY A 255 -36.64 -10.34 22.50
CA GLY A 255 -35.41 -10.84 23.11
C GLY A 255 -35.51 -12.07 24.00
N GLU A 256 -36.48 -12.10 24.90
CA GLU A 256 -36.56 -12.95 26.06
C GLU A 256 -38.02 -13.38 26.28
N ARG A 257 -38.26 -14.69 26.35
CA ARG A 257 -39.52 -15.21 26.86
C ARG A 257 -39.51 -15.00 28.37
N PHE A 258 -39.98 -13.85 28.84
CA PHE A 258 -40.35 -13.69 30.25
C PHE A 258 -41.51 -14.65 30.55
N SER A 259 -41.18 -15.84 31.05
CA SER A 259 -42.16 -16.77 31.58
C SER A 259 -42.60 -16.26 32.96
N VAL A 260 -43.89 -15.95 33.11
CA VAL A 260 -44.45 -15.62 34.42
C VAL A 260 -44.43 -16.91 35.26
N LEU A 261 -43.35 -17.10 36.03
CA LEU A 261 -43.12 -18.34 36.81
C LEU A 261 -44.23 -18.57 37.84
N ASN A 262 -44.67 -17.50 38.50
CA ASN A 262 -45.81 -17.52 39.41
C ASN A 262 -46.72 -16.33 39.09
N PRO A 263 -47.93 -16.56 38.54
CA PRO A 263 -48.90 -15.49 38.39
C PRO A 263 -49.35 -15.01 39.78
N ALA A 264 -49.58 -13.72 39.94
CA ALA A 264 -50.17 -13.20 41.18
C ALA A 264 -51.55 -13.84 41.39
N THR A 265 -51.69 -14.66 42.43
CA THR A 265 -52.97 -15.20 42.89
C THR A 265 -53.72 -14.14 43.70
N LEU A 266 -55.05 -14.18 43.68
CA LEU A 266 -55.82 -13.35 44.60
C LEU A 266 -55.59 -13.86 46.03
N PRO A 267 -55.46 -12.98 47.03
CA PRO A 267 -55.30 -13.41 48.42
C PRO A 267 -56.59 -14.11 48.89
N ASP A 268 -56.46 -15.38 49.30
CA ASP A 268 -57.57 -16.20 49.79
C ASP A 268 -58.13 -15.73 51.14
N SER A 269 -57.42 -14.84 51.82
CA SER A 269 -57.86 -14.21 53.06
C SER A 269 -57.52 -12.72 53.07
N PRO A 270 -58.37 -11.88 53.67
CA PRO A 270 -58.10 -10.45 53.79
C PRO A 270 -56.85 -10.22 54.66
N GLU A 271 -55.83 -9.59 54.08
CA GLU A 271 -54.59 -9.18 54.77
C GLU A 271 -54.89 -8.23 55.95
N SER A 272 -55.89 -7.36 55.75
CA SER A 272 -56.39 -6.46 56.79
C SER A 272 -57.85 -6.08 56.52
N PRO A 273 -58.65 -5.77 57.57
CA PRO A 273 -58.37 -5.98 58.99
C PRO A 273 -58.81 -7.37 59.48
N ASN A 274 -58.06 -7.92 60.44
CA ASN A 274 -58.39 -9.23 61.04
C ASN A 274 -59.64 -9.12 61.92
N ARG A 275 -60.77 -9.52 61.37
CA ARG A 275 -62.10 -9.42 61.99
C ARG A 275 -62.15 -10.10 63.37
N ALA A 276 -61.44 -11.21 63.57
CA ALA A 276 -61.40 -11.92 64.85
C ALA A 276 -60.68 -11.11 65.94
N ARG A 277 -59.55 -10.45 65.60
CA ARG A 277 -58.85 -9.56 66.55
C ARG A 277 -59.69 -8.34 66.91
N ILE A 278 -60.38 -7.76 65.94
CA ILE A 278 -61.29 -6.63 66.18
C ILE A 278 -62.43 -7.06 67.12
N LEU A 279 -63.06 -8.20 66.86
CA LEU A 279 -64.13 -8.72 67.71
C LEU A 279 -63.67 -9.02 69.14
N LEU A 280 -62.49 -9.62 69.31
CA LEU A 280 -61.93 -9.89 70.64
C LEU A 280 -61.59 -8.60 71.40
N MET A 281 -61.01 -7.60 70.71
CA MET A 281 -60.75 -6.30 71.32
C MET A 281 -62.05 -5.59 71.70
N ALA A 282 -63.05 -5.59 70.82
CA ALA A 282 -64.36 -5.00 71.10
C ALA A 282 -65.06 -5.69 72.30
N LEU A 283 -65.03 -7.02 72.36
CA LEU A 283 -65.58 -7.79 73.47
C LEU A 283 -64.85 -7.49 74.79
N GLY A 284 -63.53 -7.47 74.78
CA GLY A 284 -62.73 -7.14 75.96
C GLY A 284 -63.01 -5.73 76.47
N LEU A 285 -63.14 -4.77 75.56
CA LEU A 285 -63.45 -3.37 75.90
C LEU A 285 -64.89 -3.23 76.43
N ALA A 286 -65.84 -3.97 75.87
CA ALA A 286 -67.22 -4.02 76.38
C ALA A 286 -67.30 -4.63 77.79
N LEU A 287 -66.58 -5.72 78.06
CA LEU A 287 -66.50 -6.31 79.39
C LEU A 287 -65.81 -5.39 80.41
N ALA A 288 -64.72 -4.72 80.01
CA ALA A 288 -64.03 -3.76 80.86
C ALA A 288 -64.91 -2.55 81.19
N LEU A 289 -65.63 -2.00 80.21
CA LEU A 289 -66.58 -0.90 80.42
C LEU A 289 -67.78 -1.33 81.26
N GLY A 290 -68.37 -2.51 80.97
CA GLY A 290 -69.51 -3.03 81.72
C GLY A 290 -69.15 -3.35 83.18
N GLY A 291 -68.03 -4.04 83.40
CA GLY A 291 -67.50 -4.31 84.73
C GLY A 291 -67.08 -3.05 85.47
N GLY A 292 -66.40 -2.13 84.79
CA GLY A 292 -66.02 -0.82 85.33
C GLY A 292 -67.23 0.02 85.73
N ALA A 293 -68.30 0.03 84.93
CA ALA A 293 -69.54 0.73 85.27
C ALA A 293 -70.25 0.07 86.46
N ALA A 294 -70.27 -1.26 86.56
CA ALA A 294 -70.85 -1.97 87.68
C ALA A 294 -70.09 -1.72 89.00
N LEU A 295 -68.76 -1.84 88.98
CA LEU A 295 -67.90 -1.54 90.14
C LEU A 295 -67.93 -0.05 90.50
N GLY A 296 -67.91 0.83 89.49
CA GLY A 296 -68.04 2.28 89.70
C GLY A 296 -69.38 2.65 90.33
N ARG A 297 -70.47 1.99 89.90
CA ARG A 297 -71.78 2.13 90.54
C ARG A 297 -71.74 1.68 91.99
N GLU A 298 -71.11 0.54 92.31
CA GLU A 298 -71.00 0.06 93.71
C GLU A 298 -70.10 0.96 94.56
N TYR A 299 -69.01 1.51 94.01
CA TYR A 299 -68.12 2.43 94.74
C TYR A 299 -68.74 3.81 94.99
N LEU A 300 -69.60 4.27 94.08
CA LEU A 300 -70.40 5.48 94.25
C LEU A 300 -71.69 5.23 95.05
N ASP A 301 -72.06 3.96 95.28
CA ASP A 301 -73.17 3.59 96.15
C ASP A 301 -72.75 3.76 97.61
N ARG A 302 -73.12 4.92 98.18
CA ARG A 302 -72.93 5.24 99.59
C ARG A 302 -74.03 4.67 100.49
N SER A 303 -74.79 3.68 100.02
CA SER A 303 -75.83 3.04 100.82
C SER A 303 -75.21 2.20 101.95
N ILE A 304 -75.58 2.53 103.18
CA ILE A 304 -75.12 1.84 104.39
C ILE A 304 -75.87 0.50 104.47
N ARG A 305 -75.18 -0.60 104.18
CA ARG A 305 -75.78 -1.94 104.12
C ARG A 305 -75.44 -2.82 105.33
N ASP A 306 -74.51 -2.42 106.19
CA ASP A 306 -74.06 -3.18 107.37
C ASP A 306 -74.12 -2.33 108.63
N ALA A 307 -74.54 -2.93 109.75
CA ALA A 307 -74.69 -2.25 111.04
C ALA A 307 -73.35 -1.73 111.60
N HIS A 308 -72.24 -2.40 111.29
CA HIS A 308 -70.89 -1.97 111.71
C HIS A 308 -70.42 -0.67 111.04
N ALA A 309 -70.97 -0.28 109.89
CA ALA A 309 -70.61 0.99 109.26
C ALA A 309 -71.22 2.22 109.96
N LEU A 310 -72.12 2.02 110.93
CA LEU A 310 -72.77 3.08 111.72
C LEU A 310 -72.09 3.34 113.06
N GLU A 311 -71.19 2.46 113.53
CA GLU A 311 -70.44 2.66 114.79
C GLU A 311 -69.41 3.80 114.66
N ASP A 312 -68.81 4.01 113.47
CA ASP A 312 -67.85 5.08 113.22
C ASP A 312 -68.51 6.49 113.15
N LEU A 313 -69.85 6.58 113.09
CA LEU A 313 -70.59 7.83 113.00
C LEU A 313 -71.29 8.27 114.30
N ASP A 314 -71.09 7.56 115.41
CA ASP A 314 -71.59 7.90 116.77
C ASP A 314 -73.12 8.16 116.82
N LEU A 315 -73.89 7.44 116.00
CA LEU A 315 -75.34 7.52 115.91
C LEU A 315 -76.01 6.26 116.51
N PRO A 316 -77.08 6.38 117.33
CA PRO A 316 -77.72 5.23 117.96
C PRO A 316 -78.52 4.38 116.96
N VAL A 317 -78.18 3.10 116.86
CA VAL A 317 -78.90 2.10 116.03
C VAL A 317 -80.16 1.62 116.75
N LEU A 318 -81.34 1.89 116.19
CA LEU A 318 -82.64 1.66 116.85
C LEU A 318 -83.27 0.28 116.53
N ALA A 319 -82.96 -0.33 115.39
CA ALA A 319 -83.41 -1.67 115.01
C ALA A 319 -82.60 -2.20 113.81
N GLU A 320 -82.24 -3.48 113.83
CA GLU A 320 -81.59 -4.18 112.71
C GLU A 320 -82.57 -5.20 112.11
N ILE A 321 -82.73 -5.18 110.79
CA ILE A 321 -83.58 -6.15 110.07
C ILE A 321 -82.68 -7.30 109.59
N PRO A 322 -82.86 -8.53 110.13
CA PRO A 322 -81.96 -9.64 109.82
C PRO A 322 -82.09 -10.06 108.35
N ARG A 323 -80.94 -10.23 107.69
CA ARG A 323 -80.89 -10.73 106.31
C ARG A 323 -81.30 -12.20 106.28
N LEU A 324 -82.45 -12.49 105.67
CA LEU A 324 -82.85 -13.86 105.33
C LEU A 324 -81.90 -14.40 104.25
N ARG A 325 -81.18 -15.49 104.55
CA ARG A 325 -80.47 -16.28 103.54
C ARG A 325 -81.50 -16.90 102.59
N GLY A 326 -81.63 -16.33 101.40
CA GLY A 326 -82.28 -17.00 100.27
C GLY A 326 -81.40 -18.15 99.78
N ALA A 327 -82.02 -19.31 99.55
CA ALA A 327 -81.38 -20.47 98.95
C ALA A 327 -81.18 -20.29 97.43
N ALA A 328 -80.06 -20.85 96.95
CA ALA A 328 -79.57 -20.97 95.57
C ALA A 328 -78.79 -19.77 95.01
#